data_AF-A0A8R7PY64-F1
#
_entry.id   AF-A0A8R7PY64-F1
#
_cell.length_a   1.000
_cell.length_b   1.000
_cell.length_c   1.000
_cell.angle_alpha   90.00
_cell.angle_beta   90.00
_cell.angle_gamma   90.00
#
_symmetry.space_group_name_H-M   'P 1'
#
loop_
_entity.id
_entity.type
_entity.pdbx_description
1 polymer ?
#
loop_
_entity_poly.entity_id
_entity_poly.type
_entity_poly.pdbx_seq_one_letter_code
_entity_poly.pdbx_strand_id
1 'polypeptide(L)'
;MATAAAAAGDGTRRKRGRGGKGPNSDLSRTLTDCTRRGDAAAAMAAFDAAVSGPDAAPDLRLAAHQYNQLLHLLASADRAAFPAHPAAAARRVFAHMLGVGAPPSEATITSLARVVAAADAEGADEAFGLVSTMREKYGLAPRLRSYSPVLAAFRRAGEAGKAYAVEAHMAASAVSPEEPELAALLEVSAKAGDADKVYEYMHKLRRAVGCVKEETAEVLEAWFRSEKAATAGKMDWDACQVKDAIVANGGGCHQLGWLQSGPWMVQRVKVGAEGECGGCGCRLASVDIDMEETQKFADSISGLALERETKANFSQFQEWLEAHKEYEAIVDGANIALYQQNFAEGGFSLVQSSWMLL
;
A
#
# COMPACT_ATOMS: atom_id res chain seq x y z
N MET A 1 -27.14 79.77 -31.14
CA MET A 1 -28.50 79.23 -31.34
C MET A 1 -28.54 77.89 -30.63
N ALA A 2 -28.95 77.81 -29.35
CA ALA A 2 -30.35 77.71 -28.89
C ALA A 2 -31.06 76.50 -29.55
N THR A 3 -31.68 75.51 -28.88
CA THR A 3 -32.05 75.25 -27.47
C THR A 3 -32.74 73.86 -27.45
N ALA A 4 -32.68 73.17 -26.29
CA ALA A 4 -33.66 72.16 -25.78
C ALA A 4 -33.78 70.80 -26.52
N ALA A 5 -34.19 69.66 -25.94
CA ALA A 5 -34.80 69.36 -24.65
C ALA A 5 -34.53 67.88 -24.27
N ALA A 6 -34.69 67.58 -22.97
CA ALA A 6 -34.64 66.26 -22.37
C ALA A 6 -35.88 65.40 -22.68
N ALA A 7 -35.72 64.08 -22.69
CA ALA A 7 -36.79 63.12 -22.41
C ALA A 7 -36.22 61.94 -21.62
N ALA A 8 -36.75 61.76 -20.41
CA ALA A 8 -36.46 60.65 -19.52
C ALA A 8 -37.13 59.36 -20.05
N GLY A 9 -36.37 58.26 -20.05
CA GLY A 9 -36.88 56.91 -20.29
C GLY A 9 -36.40 55.99 -19.18
N ASP A 10 -37.30 55.70 -18.24
CA ASP A 10 -37.16 54.69 -17.20
C ASP A 10 -36.98 53.32 -17.85
N GLY A 11 -35.79 52.74 -17.70
CA GLY A 11 -35.39 51.47 -18.27
C GLY A 11 -34.79 50.59 -17.18
N THR A 12 -35.68 50.05 -16.34
CA THR A 12 -35.39 49.03 -15.32
C THR A 12 -34.27 48.07 -15.74
N ARG A 13 -33.15 48.15 -15.00
CA ARG A 13 -32.04 47.21 -15.07
C ARG A 13 -32.54 45.83 -14.64
N ARG A 14 -33.00 45.02 -15.60
CA ARG A 14 -33.37 43.61 -15.40
C ARG A 14 -32.17 42.88 -14.78
N LYS A 15 -32.25 42.64 -13.46
CA LYS A 15 -31.42 41.65 -12.77
C LYS A 15 -31.52 40.35 -13.57
N ARG A 16 -30.41 39.89 -14.15
CA ARG A 16 -30.27 38.49 -14.58
C ARG A 16 -30.58 37.64 -13.36
N GLY A 17 -31.76 37.01 -13.38
CA GLY A 17 -32.20 36.10 -12.33
C GLY A 17 -31.18 34.99 -12.15
N ARG A 18 -30.94 34.63 -10.88
CA ARG A 18 -30.24 33.41 -10.48
C ARG A 18 -30.70 32.26 -11.38
N GLY A 19 -29.78 31.73 -12.18
CA GLY A 19 -30.01 30.54 -12.98
C GLY A 19 -30.47 29.39 -12.10
N GLY A 20 -31.49 28.68 -12.56
CA GLY A 20 -32.05 27.52 -11.88
C GLY A 20 -30.98 26.47 -11.58
N LYS A 21 -31.12 25.81 -10.44
CA LYS A 21 -30.32 24.64 -10.06
C LYS A 21 -30.62 23.53 -11.07
N GLY A 22 -29.63 23.14 -11.86
CA GLY A 22 -29.78 21.99 -12.75
C GLY A 22 -29.92 20.68 -11.96
N PRO A 23 -30.55 19.64 -12.53
CA PRO A 23 -30.80 18.35 -11.88
C PRO A 23 -29.51 17.68 -11.33
N ASN A 24 -28.36 17.96 -11.95
CA ASN A 24 -27.06 17.46 -11.52
C ASN A 24 -26.58 18.04 -10.16
N SER A 25 -26.95 19.30 -9.85
CA SER A 25 -26.55 19.95 -8.60
C SER A 25 -27.30 19.40 -7.38
N ASP A 26 -28.54 18.95 -7.56
CA ASP A 26 -29.33 18.33 -6.51
C ASP A 26 -28.89 16.89 -6.25
N LEU A 27 -28.60 16.11 -7.30
CA LEU A 27 -28.01 14.77 -7.15
C LEU A 27 -26.65 14.82 -6.45
N SER A 28 -25.76 15.75 -6.83
CA SER A 28 -24.44 15.88 -6.21
C SER A 28 -24.51 16.15 -4.70
N ARG A 29 -25.47 16.99 -4.27
CA ARG A 29 -25.69 17.29 -2.86
C ARG A 29 -26.21 16.06 -2.12
N THR A 30 -27.20 15.37 -2.69
CA THR A 30 -27.75 14.14 -2.12
C THR A 30 -26.66 13.06 -1.96
N LEU A 31 -25.84 12.84 -2.99
CA LEU A 31 -24.75 11.86 -2.91
C LEU A 31 -23.71 12.22 -1.84
N THR A 32 -23.39 13.50 -1.69
CA THR A 32 -22.48 13.97 -0.64
C THR A 32 -23.05 13.74 0.76
N ASP A 33 -24.35 14.01 0.94
CA ASP A 33 -25.04 13.79 2.21
C ASP A 33 -25.16 12.29 2.53
N CYS A 34 -25.46 11.44 1.53
CA CYS A 34 -25.47 9.99 1.68
C CYS A 34 -24.08 9.43 2.02
N THR A 35 -23.02 9.95 1.37
CA THR A 35 -21.62 9.56 1.66
C THR A 35 -21.27 9.84 3.11
N ARG A 36 -21.70 10.99 3.65
CA ARG A 36 -21.47 11.35 5.06
C ARG A 36 -22.22 10.44 6.03
N ARG A 37 -23.41 9.98 5.65
CA ARG A 37 -24.28 9.13 6.50
C ARG A 37 -24.01 7.64 6.32
N GLY A 38 -23.22 7.23 5.32
CA GLY A 38 -23.03 5.82 4.96
C GLY A 38 -24.27 5.17 4.35
N ASP A 39 -25.21 5.95 3.83
CA ASP A 39 -26.51 5.45 3.34
C ASP A 39 -26.42 5.09 1.84
N ALA A 40 -25.96 3.87 1.57
CA ALA A 40 -25.87 3.34 0.21
C ALA A 40 -27.24 3.14 -0.45
N ALA A 41 -28.28 2.83 0.33
CA ALA A 41 -29.64 2.61 -0.17
C ALA A 41 -30.24 3.90 -0.74
N ALA A 42 -30.16 4.99 0.01
CA ALA A 42 -30.62 6.30 -0.45
C ALA A 42 -29.79 6.82 -1.63
N ALA A 43 -28.46 6.59 -1.63
CA ALA A 43 -27.60 6.98 -2.74
C ALA A 43 -27.99 6.26 -4.05
N MET A 44 -28.26 4.96 -3.97
CA MET A 44 -28.70 4.18 -5.13
C MET A 44 -30.11 4.53 -5.58
N ALA A 45 -31.04 4.81 -4.67
CA ALA A 45 -32.37 5.30 -5.03
C ALA A 45 -32.30 6.65 -5.76
N ALA A 46 -31.42 7.56 -5.32
CA ALA A 46 -31.19 8.84 -6.00
C ALA A 46 -30.57 8.64 -7.40
N PHE A 47 -29.65 7.68 -7.54
CA PHE A 47 -29.08 7.30 -8.85
C PHE A 47 -30.15 6.70 -9.77
N ASP A 48 -30.96 5.75 -9.29
CA ASP A 48 -32.02 5.11 -10.06
C ASP A 48 -33.10 6.13 -10.48
N ALA A 49 -33.45 7.08 -9.61
CA ALA A 49 -34.37 8.16 -9.94
C ALA A 49 -33.80 9.08 -11.05
N ALA A 50 -32.49 9.33 -11.04
CA ALA A 50 -31.86 10.19 -12.04
C ALA A 50 -31.69 9.50 -13.41
N VAL A 51 -31.50 8.17 -13.42
CA VAL A 51 -31.24 7.38 -14.64
C VAL A 51 -32.53 6.79 -15.23
N SER A 52 -33.51 6.43 -14.41
CA SER A 52 -34.71 5.68 -14.82
C SER A 52 -36.02 6.27 -14.29
N GLY A 53 -35.98 7.41 -13.58
CA GLY A 53 -37.17 8.07 -13.06
C GLY A 53 -37.98 8.84 -14.12
N PRO A 54 -39.15 9.38 -13.74
CA PRO A 54 -40.02 10.15 -14.63
C PRO A 54 -39.37 11.44 -15.16
N ASP A 55 -38.41 12.01 -14.43
CA ASP A 55 -37.58 13.16 -14.83
C ASP A 55 -36.20 12.74 -15.37
N ALA A 56 -36.03 11.49 -15.80
CA ALA A 56 -34.75 10.97 -16.28
C ALA A 56 -34.23 11.79 -17.46
N ALA A 57 -33.00 12.30 -17.30
CA ALA A 57 -32.29 12.95 -18.39
C ALA A 57 -31.56 11.84 -19.20
N PRO A 58 -31.93 11.60 -20.48
CA PRO A 58 -31.29 10.57 -21.30
C PRO A 58 -29.79 10.81 -21.51
N ASP A 59 -29.31 12.05 -21.32
CA ASP A 59 -27.90 12.45 -21.37
C ASP A 59 -27.32 12.79 -19.98
N LEU A 60 -27.78 12.14 -18.90
CA LEU A 60 -27.28 12.41 -17.55
C LEU A 60 -25.77 12.10 -17.47
N ARG A 61 -24.95 13.16 -17.52
CA ARG A 61 -23.51 13.08 -17.33
C ARG A 61 -23.15 13.39 -15.88
N LEU A 62 -22.87 12.33 -15.14
CA LEU A 62 -22.24 12.43 -13.83
C LEU A 62 -20.74 12.68 -13.99
N ALA A 63 -20.20 13.50 -13.10
CA ALA A 63 -18.76 13.69 -13.00
C ALA A 63 -18.10 12.43 -12.40
N ALA A 64 -16.83 12.16 -12.74
CA ALA A 64 -16.11 10.98 -12.28
C ALA A 64 -16.09 10.82 -10.74
N HIS A 65 -16.04 11.93 -9.99
CA HIS A 65 -16.08 11.89 -8.53
C HIS A 65 -17.42 11.38 -7.97
N GLN A 66 -18.54 11.63 -8.65
CA GLN A 66 -19.87 11.18 -8.23
C GLN A 66 -20.01 9.67 -8.39
N TYR A 67 -19.46 9.11 -9.48
CA TYR A 67 -19.36 7.66 -9.66
C TYR A 67 -18.49 7.02 -8.56
N ASN A 68 -17.35 7.63 -8.23
CA ASN A 68 -16.48 7.13 -7.18
C ASN A 68 -17.16 7.17 -5.80
N GLN A 69 -17.95 8.20 -5.49
CA GLN A 69 -18.76 8.26 -4.27
C GLN A 69 -19.76 7.11 -4.18
N LEU A 70 -20.50 6.85 -5.27
CA LEU A 70 -21.46 5.74 -5.35
C LEU A 70 -20.78 4.38 -5.15
N LEU A 71 -19.69 4.12 -5.89
CA LEU A 71 -18.95 2.86 -5.78
C LEU A 71 -18.30 2.68 -4.41
N HIS A 72 -17.78 3.75 -3.81
CA HIS A 72 -17.22 3.71 -2.47
C HIS A 72 -18.30 3.39 -1.42
N LEU A 73 -19.45 4.06 -1.48
CA LEU A 73 -20.60 3.78 -0.62
C LEU A 73 -21.06 2.33 -0.72
N LEU A 74 -21.15 1.80 -1.94
CA LEU A 74 -21.48 0.40 -2.20
C LEU A 74 -20.43 -0.57 -1.64
N ALA A 75 -19.16 -0.16 -1.61
CA ALA A 75 -18.08 -0.98 -1.06
C ALA A 75 -18.09 -1.05 0.47
N SER A 76 -18.66 -0.04 1.12
CA SER A 76 -18.87 0.02 2.57
C SER A 76 -20.30 -0.35 2.99
N ALA A 77 -21.17 -0.71 2.05
CA ALA A 77 -22.57 -0.98 2.35
C ALA A 77 -22.71 -2.25 3.20
N ASP A 78 -23.49 -2.14 4.28
CA ASP A 78 -23.90 -3.31 5.04
C ASP A 78 -24.84 -4.17 4.20
N ARG A 79 -24.45 -5.43 3.96
CA ARG A 79 -25.22 -6.40 3.17
C ARG A 79 -26.57 -6.71 3.82
N ALA A 80 -26.73 -6.51 5.13
CA ALA A 80 -28.01 -6.70 5.82
C ALA A 80 -28.96 -5.50 5.66
N ALA A 81 -28.42 -4.28 5.53
CA ALA A 81 -29.20 -3.04 5.42
C ALA A 81 -29.48 -2.62 3.98
N PHE A 82 -28.73 -3.14 3.00
CA PHE A 82 -28.91 -2.80 1.59
C PHE A 82 -29.80 -3.84 0.88
N PRO A 83 -30.99 -3.45 0.36
CA PRO A 83 -32.00 -4.39 -0.12
C PRO A 83 -31.67 -5.11 -1.44
N ALA A 84 -30.66 -4.65 -2.17
CA ALA A 84 -30.19 -5.27 -3.42
C ALA A 84 -28.79 -5.89 -3.24
N HIS A 85 -28.29 -6.66 -4.21
CA HIS A 85 -26.91 -7.14 -4.14
C HIS A 85 -25.92 -5.98 -4.44
N PRO A 86 -25.05 -5.54 -3.52
CA PRO A 86 -24.17 -4.38 -3.72
C PRO A 86 -23.31 -4.48 -4.99
N ALA A 87 -22.79 -5.68 -5.29
CA ALA A 87 -22.02 -5.91 -6.52
C ALA A 87 -22.84 -5.72 -7.80
N ALA A 88 -24.12 -6.13 -7.82
CA ALA A 88 -24.99 -5.90 -8.98
C ALA A 88 -25.25 -4.40 -9.18
N ALA A 89 -25.50 -3.67 -8.09
CA ALA A 89 -25.62 -2.21 -8.13
C ALA A 89 -24.32 -1.54 -8.64
N ALA A 90 -23.16 -1.98 -8.15
CA ALA A 90 -21.87 -1.43 -8.57
C ALA A 90 -21.59 -1.68 -10.06
N ARG A 91 -21.90 -2.89 -10.57
CA ARG A 91 -21.82 -3.20 -12.00
C ARG A 91 -22.74 -2.30 -12.83
N ARG A 92 -23.97 -2.03 -12.37
CA ARG A 92 -24.89 -1.10 -13.04
C ARG A 92 -24.34 0.33 -13.10
N VAL A 93 -23.80 0.84 -11.99
CA VAL A 93 -23.19 2.17 -11.92
C VAL A 93 -22.00 2.28 -12.87
N PHE A 94 -21.14 1.26 -12.92
CA PHE A 94 -19.99 1.22 -13.82
C PHE A 94 -20.40 1.08 -15.30
N ALA A 95 -21.40 0.24 -15.61
CA ALA A 95 -21.92 0.10 -16.96
C ALA A 95 -22.54 1.41 -17.47
N HIS A 96 -23.27 2.13 -16.62
CA HIS A 96 -23.78 3.46 -16.94
C HIS A 96 -22.63 4.44 -17.24
N MET A 97 -21.59 4.46 -16.41
CA MET A 97 -20.40 5.30 -16.62
C MET A 97 -19.77 5.07 -18.01
N LEU A 98 -19.58 3.81 -18.40
CA LEU A 98 -19.07 3.47 -19.72
C LEU A 98 -20.05 3.84 -20.84
N GLY A 99 -21.35 3.60 -20.65
CA GLY A 99 -22.39 3.88 -21.64
C GLY A 99 -22.54 5.37 -21.99
N VAL A 100 -22.32 6.26 -21.02
CA VAL A 100 -22.33 7.73 -21.25
C VAL A 100 -20.97 8.28 -21.71
N GLY A 101 -19.98 7.41 -21.93
CA GLY A 101 -18.63 7.79 -22.38
C GLY A 101 -17.78 8.48 -21.32
N ALA A 102 -18.08 8.32 -20.03
CA ALA A 102 -17.26 8.85 -18.95
C ALA A 102 -16.05 7.92 -18.69
N PRO A 103 -14.80 8.41 -18.77
CA PRO A 103 -13.63 7.56 -18.64
C PRO A 103 -13.44 7.10 -17.18
N PRO A 104 -13.26 5.79 -16.91
CA PRO A 104 -12.99 5.31 -15.57
C PRO A 104 -11.64 5.83 -15.06
N SER A 105 -11.56 6.02 -13.76
CA SER A 105 -10.29 6.32 -13.07
C SER A 105 -9.77 5.08 -12.36
N GLU A 106 -8.51 5.11 -11.91
CA GLU A 106 -7.97 3.99 -11.12
C GLU A 106 -8.81 3.74 -9.85
N ALA A 107 -9.25 4.81 -9.18
CA ALA A 107 -10.09 4.71 -7.99
C ALA A 107 -11.47 4.10 -8.28
N THR A 108 -12.02 4.36 -9.48
CA THR A 108 -13.28 3.77 -9.94
C THR A 108 -13.17 2.25 -10.02
N ILE A 109 -12.12 1.76 -10.71
CA ILE A 109 -11.90 0.33 -10.91
C ILE A 109 -11.58 -0.35 -9.58
N THR A 110 -10.72 0.24 -8.76
CA THR A 110 -10.40 -0.26 -7.42
C THR A 110 -11.62 -0.34 -6.51
N SER A 111 -12.53 0.64 -6.57
CA SER A 111 -13.77 0.62 -5.77
C SER A 111 -14.73 -0.46 -6.26
N LEU A 112 -14.90 -0.59 -7.58
CA LEU A 112 -15.70 -1.68 -8.17
C LEU A 112 -15.14 -3.05 -7.79
N ALA A 113 -13.83 -3.27 -7.95
CA ALA A 113 -13.15 -4.50 -7.58
C ALA A 113 -13.37 -4.85 -6.11
N ARG A 114 -13.38 -3.86 -5.21
CA ARG A 114 -13.67 -4.08 -3.78
C ARG A 114 -15.08 -4.60 -3.52
N VAL A 115 -16.09 -4.02 -4.17
CA VAL A 115 -17.49 -4.47 -4.02
C VAL A 115 -17.65 -5.88 -4.59
N VAL A 116 -17.11 -6.10 -5.79
CA VAL A 116 -17.31 -7.34 -6.56
C VAL A 116 -16.54 -8.50 -5.93
N ALA A 117 -15.29 -8.29 -5.49
CA ALA A 117 -14.51 -9.33 -4.80
C ALA A 117 -15.08 -9.75 -3.44
N ALA A 118 -15.88 -8.89 -2.80
CA ALA A 118 -16.56 -9.22 -1.56
C ALA A 118 -17.86 -10.04 -1.77
N ALA A 119 -18.33 -10.16 -3.01
CA ALA A 119 -19.59 -10.82 -3.34
C ALA A 119 -19.56 -12.32 -3.05
N ASP A 120 -18.73 -13.04 -3.81
CA ASP A 120 -18.59 -14.48 -3.90
C ASP A 120 -17.27 -14.83 -4.63
N ALA A 121 -17.02 -16.12 -4.86
CA ALA A 121 -15.80 -16.58 -5.54
C ALA A 121 -15.72 -16.12 -7.01
N GLU A 122 -16.85 -16.09 -7.72
CA GLU A 122 -16.92 -15.63 -9.11
C GLU A 122 -16.63 -14.12 -9.21
N GLY A 123 -17.14 -13.34 -8.25
CA GLY A 123 -16.82 -11.93 -8.09
C GLY A 123 -15.34 -11.68 -7.78
N ALA A 124 -14.67 -12.57 -7.05
CA ALA A 124 -13.22 -12.46 -6.86
C ALA A 124 -12.45 -12.64 -8.19
N ASP A 125 -12.86 -13.59 -9.03
CA ASP A 125 -12.29 -13.80 -10.36
C ASP A 125 -12.56 -12.61 -11.29
N GLU A 126 -13.80 -12.09 -11.29
CA GLU A 126 -14.17 -10.89 -12.05
C GLU A 126 -13.33 -9.69 -11.62
N ALA A 127 -13.19 -9.46 -10.32
CA ALA A 127 -12.40 -8.37 -9.77
C ALA A 127 -10.93 -8.48 -10.19
N PHE A 128 -10.37 -9.69 -10.22
CA PHE A 128 -9.02 -9.89 -10.75
C PHE A 128 -8.94 -9.60 -12.26
N GLY A 129 -9.94 -10.03 -13.04
CA GLY A 129 -10.05 -9.70 -14.46
C GLY A 129 -10.11 -8.19 -14.73
N LEU A 130 -10.83 -7.44 -13.89
CA LEU A 130 -10.92 -5.99 -13.97
C LEU A 130 -9.57 -5.31 -13.72
N VAL A 131 -8.84 -5.74 -12.68
CA VAL A 131 -7.53 -5.17 -12.32
C VAL A 131 -6.45 -5.58 -13.32
N SER A 132 -6.46 -6.83 -13.80
CA SER A 132 -5.46 -7.33 -14.73
C SER A 132 -5.54 -6.71 -16.12
N THR A 133 -6.77 -6.46 -16.61
CA THR A 133 -7.01 -5.82 -17.92
C THR A 133 -7.05 -4.29 -17.86
N MET A 134 -6.80 -3.70 -16.69
CA MET A 134 -6.90 -2.27 -16.43
C MET A 134 -5.98 -1.41 -17.32
N ARG A 135 -4.74 -1.87 -17.51
CA ARG A 135 -3.74 -1.19 -18.36
C ARG A 135 -4.13 -1.23 -19.83
N GLU A 136 -4.53 -2.41 -20.31
CA GLU A 136 -4.84 -2.64 -21.72
C GLU A 136 -6.13 -1.94 -22.15
N LYS A 137 -7.18 -2.02 -21.31
CA LYS A 137 -8.50 -1.47 -21.65
C LYS A 137 -8.61 0.04 -21.45
N TYR A 138 -7.93 0.58 -20.44
CA TYR A 138 -8.15 1.96 -20.01
C TYR A 138 -6.87 2.80 -19.96
N GLY A 139 -5.69 2.23 -20.23
CA GLY A 139 -4.42 2.94 -20.12
C GLY A 139 -4.05 3.29 -18.67
N LEU A 140 -4.63 2.61 -17.68
CA LEU A 140 -4.44 2.90 -16.26
C LEU A 140 -3.50 1.88 -15.62
N ALA A 141 -2.53 2.34 -14.84
CA ALA A 141 -1.67 1.45 -14.06
C ALA A 141 -2.37 1.07 -12.74
N PRO A 142 -2.52 -0.24 -12.43
CA PRO A 142 -3.01 -0.67 -11.14
C PRO A 142 -2.03 -0.30 -10.03
N ARG A 143 -2.54 -0.16 -8.80
CA ARG A 143 -1.74 0.12 -7.60
C ARG A 143 -1.96 -0.99 -6.59
N LEU A 144 -1.16 -1.02 -5.51
CA LEU A 144 -1.29 -2.03 -4.44
C LEU A 144 -2.75 -2.15 -3.94
N ARG A 145 -3.40 -1.00 -3.68
CA ARG A 145 -4.81 -0.92 -3.27
C ARG A 145 -5.82 -1.55 -4.25
N SER A 146 -5.47 -1.70 -5.52
CA SER A 146 -6.30 -2.35 -6.54
C SER A 146 -6.31 -3.87 -6.35
N TYR A 147 -5.19 -4.43 -5.87
CA TYR A 147 -5.01 -5.87 -5.66
C TYR A 147 -5.47 -6.34 -4.28
N SER A 148 -5.34 -5.51 -3.24
CA SER A 148 -5.68 -5.89 -1.85
C SER A 148 -7.08 -6.52 -1.71
N PRO A 149 -8.17 -6.01 -2.35
CA PRO A 149 -9.49 -6.62 -2.23
C PRO A 149 -9.58 -8.02 -2.87
N VAL A 150 -8.86 -8.22 -3.97
CA VAL A 150 -8.80 -9.50 -4.70
C VAL A 150 -8.04 -10.53 -3.88
N LEU A 151 -6.87 -10.17 -3.35
CA LEU A 151 -6.09 -11.04 -2.45
C LEU A 151 -6.88 -11.39 -1.19
N ALA A 152 -7.55 -10.42 -0.58
CA ALA A 152 -8.39 -10.68 0.59
C ALA A 152 -9.54 -11.66 0.29
N ALA A 153 -10.12 -11.60 -0.92
CA ALA A 153 -11.16 -12.52 -1.34
C ALA A 153 -10.64 -13.94 -1.57
N PHE A 154 -9.54 -14.12 -2.30
CA PHE A 154 -8.94 -15.44 -2.51
C PHE A 154 -8.40 -16.05 -1.20
N ARG A 155 -7.86 -15.22 -0.30
CA ARG A 155 -7.49 -15.65 1.06
C ARG A 155 -8.68 -16.21 1.83
N ARG A 156 -9.83 -15.51 1.84
CA ARG A 156 -11.06 -16.00 2.49
C ARG A 156 -11.58 -17.30 1.86
N ALA A 157 -11.44 -17.43 0.54
CA ALA A 157 -11.85 -18.61 -0.19
C ALA A 157 -10.87 -19.80 -0.05
N GLY A 158 -9.64 -19.57 0.40
CA GLY A 158 -8.60 -20.60 0.47
C GLY A 158 -7.97 -20.93 -0.88
N GLU A 159 -8.15 -20.09 -1.89
CA GLU A 159 -7.72 -20.31 -3.28
C GLU A 159 -6.26 -19.90 -3.49
N ALA A 160 -5.32 -20.72 -3.02
CA ALA A 160 -3.88 -20.43 -3.07
C ALA A 160 -3.36 -20.16 -4.49
N GLY A 161 -3.71 -21.01 -5.46
CA GLY A 161 -3.26 -20.86 -6.85
C GLY A 161 -3.68 -19.53 -7.48
N LYS A 162 -4.89 -19.06 -7.16
CA LYS A 162 -5.38 -17.75 -7.63
C LYS A 162 -4.68 -16.60 -6.93
N ALA A 163 -4.41 -16.72 -5.62
CA ALA A 163 -3.64 -15.72 -4.89
C ALA A 163 -2.21 -15.57 -5.47
N TYR A 164 -1.58 -16.67 -5.89
CA TYR A 164 -0.27 -16.64 -6.56
C TYR A 164 -0.34 -15.97 -7.94
N ALA A 165 -1.42 -16.19 -8.69
CA ALA A 165 -1.64 -15.51 -9.97
C ALA A 165 -1.77 -13.99 -9.78
N VAL A 166 -2.40 -13.54 -8.68
CA VAL A 166 -2.47 -12.12 -8.33
C VAL A 166 -1.08 -11.56 -8.05
N GLU A 167 -0.27 -12.23 -7.23
CA GLU A 167 1.11 -11.80 -6.97
C GLU A 167 1.95 -11.74 -8.24
N ALA A 168 1.85 -12.74 -9.12
CA ALA A 168 2.56 -12.75 -10.40
C ALA A 168 2.19 -11.54 -11.26
N HIS A 169 0.91 -11.16 -11.28
CA HIS A 169 0.45 -9.97 -12.00
C HIS A 169 0.88 -8.65 -11.34
N MET A 170 0.94 -8.61 -10.00
CA MET A 170 1.51 -7.48 -9.25
C MET A 170 2.97 -7.24 -9.63
N ALA A 171 3.78 -8.30 -9.64
CA ALA A 171 5.18 -8.25 -10.06
C ALA A 171 5.34 -7.79 -11.52
N ALA A 172 4.53 -8.34 -12.43
CA ALA A 172 4.51 -7.90 -13.84
C ALA A 172 4.08 -6.43 -14.01
N SER A 173 3.31 -5.90 -13.06
CA SER A 173 2.87 -4.50 -13.02
C SER A 173 3.81 -3.59 -12.23
N ALA A 174 4.97 -4.09 -11.77
CA ALA A 174 5.92 -3.39 -10.90
C ALA A 174 5.29 -2.87 -9.59
N VAL A 175 4.35 -3.62 -9.04
CA VAL A 175 3.72 -3.36 -7.74
C VAL A 175 4.23 -4.39 -6.74
N SER A 176 4.90 -3.92 -5.70
CA SER A 176 5.40 -4.78 -4.61
C SER A 176 4.35 -4.93 -3.51
N PRO A 177 4.13 -6.14 -2.97
CA PRO A 177 3.25 -6.34 -1.83
C PRO A 177 3.87 -5.76 -0.55
N GLU A 178 3.02 -5.23 0.33
CA GLU A 178 3.40 -4.85 1.69
C GLU A 178 3.04 -5.97 2.67
N GLU A 179 3.29 -5.77 3.96
CA GLU A 179 3.00 -6.75 5.01
C GLU A 179 1.59 -7.36 4.94
N PRO A 180 0.49 -6.60 4.76
CA PRO A 180 -0.85 -7.18 4.74
C PRO A 180 -1.06 -8.16 3.59
N GLU A 181 -0.54 -7.85 2.40
CA GLU A 181 -0.61 -8.72 1.24
C GLU A 181 0.29 -9.95 1.40
N LEU A 182 1.50 -9.77 1.93
CA LEU A 182 2.41 -10.89 2.23
C LEU A 182 1.84 -11.83 3.30
N ALA A 183 1.23 -11.29 4.37
CA ALA A 183 0.58 -12.08 5.40
C ALA A 183 -0.64 -12.86 4.84
N ALA A 184 -1.40 -12.26 3.93
CA ALA A 184 -2.50 -12.95 3.25
C ALA A 184 -2.01 -14.12 2.37
N LEU A 185 -0.93 -13.91 1.63
CA LEU A 185 -0.29 -14.94 0.80
C LEU A 185 0.35 -16.05 1.66
N LEU A 186 0.96 -15.69 2.78
CA LEU A 186 1.48 -16.63 3.76
C LEU A 186 0.37 -17.49 4.36
N GLU A 187 -0.73 -16.88 4.80
CA GLU A 187 -1.85 -17.58 5.42
C GLU A 187 -2.51 -18.58 4.46
N VAL A 188 -2.76 -18.18 3.21
CA VAL A 188 -3.35 -19.08 2.22
C VAL A 188 -2.40 -20.23 1.86
N SER A 189 -1.09 -19.96 1.80
CA SER A 189 -0.07 -20.99 1.55
C SER A 189 0.04 -21.99 2.70
N ALA A 190 0.03 -21.50 3.95
CA ALA A 190 0.05 -22.33 5.14
C ALA A 190 -1.18 -23.25 5.21
N LYS A 191 -2.36 -22.72 4.89
CA LYS A 191 -3.61 -23.50 4.80
C LYS A 191 -3.56 -24.55 3.69
N ALA A 192 -3.11 -24.16 2.50
CA ALA A 192 -2.92 -25.09 1.37
C ALA A 192 -1.87 -26.16 1.68
N GLY A 193 -0.88 -25.85 2.52
CA GLY A 193 0.23 -26.75 2.83
C GLY A 193 1.42 -26.62 1.89
N ASP A 194 1.49 -25.53 1.14
CA ASP A 194 2.58 -25.26 0.22
C ASP A 194 3.77 -24.72 1.01
N ALA A 195 4.60 -25.64 1.49
CA ALA A 195 5.75 -25.32 2.33
C ALA A 195 6.78 -24.44 1.61
N ASP A 196 6.96 -24.63 0.30
CA ASP A 196 7.90 -23.85 -0.50
C ASP A 196 7.44 -22.39 -0.58
N LYS A 197 6.14 -22.17 -0.81
CA LYS A 197 5.56 -20.82 -0.78
C LYS A 197 5.59 -20.19 0.60
N VAL A 198 5.34 -20.94 1.66
CA VAL A 198 5.50 -20.42 3.04
C VAL A 198 6.93 -19.95 3.27
N TYR A 199 7.94 -20.73 2.88
CA TYR A 199 9.35 -20.35 2.98
C TYR A 199 9.65 -19.07 2.19
N GLU A 200 9.16 -18.99 0.94
CA GLU A 200 9.32 -17.81 0.08
C GLU A 200 8.74 -16.55 0.75
N TYR A 201 7.51 -16.61 1.26
CA TYR A 201 6.85 -15.46 1.89
C TYR A 201 7.48 -15.06 3.22
N MET A 202 8.04 -16.00 3.99
CA MET A 202 8.83 -15.67 5.18
C MET A 202 10.07 -14.84 4.84
N HIS A 203 10.76 -15.15 3.73
CA HIS A 203 11.89 -14.34 3.28
C HIS A 203 11.46 -12.99 2.70
N LYS A 204 10.32 -12.93 2.01
CA LYS A 204 9.75 -11.65 1.56
C LYS A 204 9.39 -10.77 2.76
N LEU A 205 8.78 -11.32 3.81
CA LEU A 205 8.52 -10.61 5.06
C LEU A 205 9.82 -10.13 5.71
N ARG A 206 10.82 -11.00 5.85
CA ARG A 206 12.14 -10.63 6.42
C ARG A 206 12.77 -9.43 5.70
N ARG A 207 12.61 -9.34 4.37
CA ARG A 207 13.16 -8.25 3.55
C ARG A 207 12.29 -7.00 3.57
N ALA A 208 10.96 -7.15 3.59
CA ALA A 208 10.02 -6.05 3.45
C ALA A 208 9.69 -5.37 4.79
N VAL A 209 9.78 -6.10 5.91
CA VAL A 209 9.44 -5.61 7.25
C VAL A 209 10.50 -5.96 8.27
N GLY A 210 10.88 -4.99 9.10
CA GLY A 210 11.79 -5.23 10.23
C GLY A 210 11.14 -6.02 11.36
N CYS A 211 9.89 -5.69 11.69
CA CYS A 211 9.08 -6.38 12.68
C CYS A 211 7.70 -6.68 12.11
N VAL A 212 7.21 -7.89 12.32
CA VAL A 212 5.87 -8.29 11.92
C VAL A 212 4.84 -7.84 12.96
N LYS A 213 3.62 -7.57 12.51
CA LYS A 213 2.45 -7.34 13.37
C LYS A 213 2.02 -8.63 14.05
N GLU A 214 1.25 -8.46 15.12
CA GLU A 214 0.72 -9.57 15.92
C GLU A 214 -0.10 -10.55 15.08
N GLU A 215 -0.93 -10.05 14.16
CA GLU A 215 -1.75 -10.89 13.29
C GLU A 215 -0.89 -11.74 12.34
N THR A 216 0.20 -11.18 11.82
CA THR A 216 1.16 -11.90 10.98
C THR A 216 1.93 -12.95 11.79
N ALA A 217 2.29 -12.62 13.05
CA ALA A 217 2.95 -13.55 13.96
C ALA A 217 2.07 -14.76 14.27
N GLU A 218 0.76 -14.56 14.49
CA GLU A 218 -0.19 -15.66 14.71
C GLU A 218 -0.25 -16.63 13.51
N VAL A 219 -0.21 -16.11 12.28
CA VAL A 219 -0.17 -16.94 11.06
C VAL A 219 1.11 -17.79 11.01
N LEU A 220 2.26 -17.20 11.32
CA LEU A 220 3.54 -17.91 11.39
C LEU A 220 3.52 -19.01 12.46
N GLU A 221 3.05 -18.68 13.66
CA GLU A 221 2.92 -19.64 14.73
C GLU A 221 1.99 -20.80 14.37
N ALA A 222 0.87 -20.51 13.70
CA ALA A 222 -0.06 -21.53 13.24
C ALA A 222 0.59 -22.47 12.21
N TRP A 223 1.41 -21.95 11.30
CA TRP A 223 2.20 -22.78 10.38
C TRP A 223 3.12 -23.73 11.13
N PHE A 224 3.97 -23.22 12.03
CA PHE A 224 4.94 -24.05 12.74
C PHE A 224 4.31 -25.07 13.68
N ARG A 225 3.10 -24.81 14.21
CA ARG A 225 2.34 -25.78 15.00
C ARG A 225 1.63 -26.85 14.15
N SER A 226 1.63 -26.73 12.83
CA SER A 226 0.97 -27.67 11.93
C SER A 226 1.82 -28.92 11.64
N GLU A 227 1.16 -30.04 11.36
CA GLU A 227 1.83 -31.27 10.89
C GLU A 227 2.55 -31.09 9.55
N LYS A 228 2.04 -30.17 8.71
CA LYS A 228 2.63 -29.86 7.40
C LYS A 228 4.02 -29.23 7.55
N ALA A 229 4.20 -28.33 8.51
CA ALA A 229 5.50 -27.75 8.80
C ALA A 229 6.50 -28.79 9.34
N ALA A 230 6.02 -29.78 10.09
CA ALA A 230 6.87 -30.84 10.64
C ALA A 230 7.45 -31.78 9.56
N THR A 231 6.79 -31.86 8.40
CA THR A 231 7.19 -32.71 7.27
C THR A 231 7.85 -31.93 6.12
N ALA A 232 7.96 -30.61 6.24
CA ALA A 232 8.47 -29.73 5.17
C ALA A 232 9.98 -29.82 4.93
N GLY A 233 10.78 -30.16 5.96
CA GLY A 233 12.24 -30.13 5.86
C GLY A 233 12.85 -31.38 5.26
N LYS A 234 14.07 -31.22 4.73
CA LYS A 234 14.88 -32.31 4.16
C LYS A 234 15.78 -32.93 5.22
N MET A 235 15.93 -34.26 5.20
CA MET A 235 16.82 -34.97 6.15
C MET A 235 18.30 -34.84 5.78
N ASP A 236 18.62 -34.81 4.48
CA ASP A 236 19.99 -34.70 4.00
C ASP A 236 20.34 -33.22 3.79
N TRP A 237 21.07 -32.63 4.75
CA TRP A 237 21.60 -31.27 4.67
C TRP A 237 23.03 -31.20 5.21
N ASP A 238 23.85 -30.31 4.63
CA ASP A 238 25.24 -30.12 5.01
C ASP A 238 25.40 -28.86 5.86
N ALA A 239 25.91 -29.03 7.09
CA ALA A 239 26.11 -27.93 8.02
C ALA A 239 27.17 -26.92 7.57
N CYS A 240 28.22 -27.35 6.85
CA CYS A 240 29.21 -26.46 6.28
C CYS A 240 28.58 -25.62 5.16
N GLN A 241 27.81 -26.24 4.27
CA GLN A 241 27.10 -25.52 3.21
C GLN A 241 26.13 -24.47 3.77
N VAL A 242 25.40 -24.79 4.84
CA VAL A 242 24.50 -23.83 5.50
C VAL A 242 25.28 -22.65 6.08
N LYS A 243 26.41 -22.91 6.74
CA LYS A 243 27.26 -21.84 7.31
C LYS A 243 27.80 -20.93 6.20
N ASP A 244 28.32 -21.51 5.13
CA ASP A 244 28.85 -20.74 3.99
C ASP A 244 27.75 -19.89 3.35
N ALA A 245 26.53 -20.43 3.22
CA ALA A 245 25.38 -19.69 2.71
C ALA A 245 24.95 -18.53 3.64
N ILE A 246 25.03 -18.70 4.97
CA ILE A 246 24.74 -17.61 5.92
C ILE A 246 25.71 -16.45 5.74
N VAL A 247 27.01 -16.75 5.62
CA VAL A 247 28.04 -15.74 5.40
C VAL A 247 27.84 -15.05 4.05
N ALA A 248 27.59 -15.82 2.99
CA ALA A 248 27.38 -15.28 1.65
C ALA A 248 26.16 -14.34 1.56
N ASN A 249 25.16 -14.50 2.44
CA ASN A 249 23.96 -13.67 2.47
C ASN A 249 24.06 -12.46 3.43
N GLY A 250 25.24 -12.12 3.96
CA GLY A 250 25.43 -11.00 4.89
C GLY A 250 24.97 -11.30 6.33
N GLY A 251 24.86 -12.58 6.69
CA GLY A 251 24.45 -13.02 8.02
C GLY A 251 22.95 -13.23 8.20
N GLY A 252 22.58 -14.01 9.22
CA GLY A 252 21.20 -14.21 9.67
C GLY A 252 20.29 -15.09 8.79
N CYS A 253 20.68 -15.47 7.56
CA CYS A 253 19.82 -16.24 6.66
C CYS A 253 20.59 -17.11 5.65
N HIS A 254 20.15 -18.34 5.37
CA HIS A 254 20.82 -19.24 4.41
C HIS A 254 20.07 -19.43 3.07
N GLN A 255 18.74 -19.30 3.02
CA GLN A 255 17.91 -19.45 1.82
C GLN A 255 17.99 -20.82 1.08
N LEU A 256 18.35 -21.89 1.77
CA LEU A 256 18.48 -23.25 1.19
C LEU A 256 17.19 -24.11 1.30
N GLY A 257 16.09 -23.52 1.74
CA GLY A 257 14.83 -24.23 2.03
C GLY A 257 14.72 -24.72 3.48
N TRP A 258 13.74 -25.56 3.75
CA TRP A 258 13.51 -26.12 5.08
C TRP A 258 14.56 -27.18 5.44
N LEU A 259 15.21 -26.99 6.58
CA LEU A 259 16.19 -27.93 7.14
C LEU A 259 15.52 -28.82 8.17
N GLN A 260 15.82 -30.12 8.13
CA GLN A 260 15.38 -31.13 9.08
C GLN A 260 13.85 -31.37 9.11
N SER A 261 13.44 -32.62 9.27
CA SER A 261 12.04 -32.99 9.51
C SER A 261 11.81 -33.30 10.99
N GLY A 262 10.63 -32.96 11.50
CA GLY A 262 10.24 -33.19 12.89
C GLY A 262 9.32 -32.09 13.44
N PRO A 263 8.68 -32.32 14.59
CA PRO A 263 7.82 -31.33 15.20
C PRO A 263 8.62 -30.08 15.61
N TRP A 264 8.06 -28.91 15.35
CA TRP A 264 8.65 -27.63 15.76
C TRP A 264 8.27 -27.29 17.20
N MET A 265 9.21 -26.72 17.94
CA MET A 265 8.96 -26.12 19.25
C MET A 265 8.75 -24.61 19.09
N VAL A 266 7.52 -24.14 19.27
CA VAL A 266 7.14 -22.74 19.05
C VAL A 266 6.85 -22.07 20.40
N GLN A 267 7.58 -21.01 20.72
CA GLN A 267 7.46 -20.27 21.97
C GLN A 267 7.63 -18.76 21.75
N ARG A 268 6.87 -17.94 22.49
CA ARG A 268 7.10 -16.50 22.58
C ARG A 268 8.07 -16.20 23.70
N VAL A 269 9.14 -15.51 23.37
CA VAL A 269 10.26 -15.27 24.28
C VAL A 269 10.76 -13.84 24.16
N LYS A 270 11.51 -13.39 25.17
CA LYS A 270 12.24 -12.12 25.14
C LYS A 270 13.70 -12.39 24.81
N VAL A 271 14.32 -11.41 24.17
CA VAL A 271 15.76 -11.42 23.87
C VAL A 271 16.46 -10.53 24.89
N GLY A 272 17.58 -11.01 25.44
CA GLY A 272 18.42 -10.24 26.35
C GLY A 272 19.18 -9.11 25.65
N ALA A 273 19.82 -8.23 26.43
CA ALA A 273 20.59 -7.09 25.88
C ALA A 273 21.73 -7.51 24.95
N GLU A 274 22.35 -8.67 25.22
CA GLU A 274 23.44 -9.25 24.41
C GLU A 274 22.95 -10.07 23.19
N GLY A 275 21.65 -9.96 22.84
CA GLY A 275 21.06 -10.67 21.70
C GLY A 275 20.77 -12.15 21.96
N GLU A 276 20.78 -12.60 23.21
CA GLU A 276 20.52 -14.00 23.58
C GLU A 276 19.01 -14.29 23.71
N CYS A 277 18.55 -15.34 23.03
CA CYS A 277 17.17 -15.79 23.05
C CYS A 277 16.84 -16.53 24.36
N GLY A 278 15.87 -16.04 25.13
CA GLY A 278 15.46 -16.68 26.40
C GLY A 278 14.81 -18.07 26.28
N GLY A 279 14.50 -18.54 25.07
CA GLY A 279 13.93 -19.87 24.83
C GLY A 279 14.96 -20.94 24.49
N CYS A 280 15.78 -20.70 23.45
CA CYS A 280 16.76 -21.68 22.97
C CYS A 280 18.20 -21.42 23.44
N GLY A 281 18.47 -20.26 24.07
CA GLY A 281 19.82 -19.86 24.48
C GLY A 281 20.75 -19.50 23.33
N CYS A 282 20.29 -19.53 22.07
CA CYS A 282 21.08 -19.10 20.92
C CYS A 282 21.17 -17.56 20.86
N ARG A 283 22.26 -17.05 20.29
CA ARG A 283 22.48 -15.63 20.05
C ARG A 283 22.04 -15.24 18.64
N LEU A 284 21.32 -14.13 18.51
CA LEU A 284 20.96 -13.55 17.22
C LEU A 284 22.21 -13.08 16.46
N ALA A 285 22.18 -13.20 15.13
CA ALA A 285 23.27 -12.73 14.28
C ALA A 285 23.19 -11.20 14.09
N SER A 286 24.36 -10.56 13.99
CA SER A 286 24.45 -9.24 13.35
C SER A 286 24.23 -9.44 11.86
N VAL A 287 23.30 -8.69 11.26
CA VAL A 287 23.00 -8.76 9.84
C VAL A 287 23.55 -7.51 9.18
N ASP A 288 24.40 -7.71 8.18
CA ASP A 288 24.97 -6.62 7.41
C ASP A 288 23.90 -5.99 6.51
N ILE A 289 24.00 -4.69 6.29
CA ILE A 289 23.17 -4.00 5.31
C ILE A 289 23.67 -4.41 3.93
N ASP A 290 22.74 -4.73 3.02
CA ASP A 290 23.07 -5.14 1.66
C ASP A 290 23.98 -4.08 0.99
N MET A 291 25.11 -4.54 0.44
CA MET A 291 26.10 -3.63 -0.14
C MET A 291 25.59 -2.94 -1.40
N GLU A 292 24.75 -3.60 -2.19
CA GLU A 292 24.17 -3.01 -3.40
C GLU A 292 23.14 -1.92 -3.04
N GLU A 293 22.32 -2.17 -2.03
CA GLU A 293 21.40 -1.17 -1.46
C GLU A 293 22.16 0.01 -0.84
N THR A 294 23.22 -0.26 -0.08
CA THR A 294 24.12 0.76 0.47
C THR A 294 24.72 1.63 -0.63
N GLN A 295 25.17 1.03 -1.74
CA GLN A 295 25.72 1.78 -2.87
C GLN A 295 24.65 2.64 -3.56
N LYS A 296 23.47 2.08 -3.84
CA LYS A 296 22.35 2.84 -4.44
C LYS A 296 21.92 4.01 -3.56
N PHE A 297 21.92 3.81 -2.25
CA PHE A 297 21.65 4.86 -1.27
C PHE A 297 22.73 5.95 -1.33
N ALA A 298 24.01 5.57 -1.32
CA ALA A 298 25.14 6.51 -1.42
C ALA A 298 25.09 7.33 -2.73
N ASP A 299 24.79 6.69 -3.85
CA ASP A 299 24.65 7.35 -5.16
C ASP A 299 23.48 8.35 -5.14
N SER A 300 22.36 7.98 -4.53
CA SER A 300 21.18 8.85 -4.41
C SER A 300 21.45 10.08 -3.53
N ILE A 301 22.14 9.88 -2.40
CA ILE A 301 22.57 10.98 -1.52
C ILE A 301 23.55 11.89 -2.24
N SER A 302 24.51 11.33 -2.97
CA SER A 302 25.48 12.09 -3.77
C SER A 302 24.78 12.93 -4.84
N GLY A 303 23.77 12.35 -5.53
CA GLY A 303 22.94 13.07 -6.48
C GLY A 303 22.22 14.27 -5.85
N LEU A 304 21.57 14.06 -4.70
CA LEU A 304 20.87 15.11 -3.95
C LEU A 304 21.81 16.22 -3.46
N ALA A 305 23.02 15.86 -3.02
CA ALA A 305 24.02 16.82 -2.57
C ALA A 305 24.53 17.69 -3.73
N LEU A 306 24.79 17.10 -4.89
CA LEU A 306 25.22 17.82 -6.10
C LEU A 306 24.16 18.77 -6.67
N GLU A 307 22.88 18.55 -6.36
CA GLU A 307 21.79 19.46 -6.72
C GLU A 307 21.68 20.68 -5.80
N ARG A 308 22.03 20.53 -4.51
CA ARG A 308 21.81 21.53 -3.47
C ARG A 308 23.05 22.35 -3.12
N GLU A 309 24.22 21.71 -3.14
CA GLU A 309 25.50 22.34 -2.83
C GLU A 309 26.18 22.85 -4.11
N THR A 310 27.20 23.70 -3.94
CA THR A 310 28.09 23.99 -5.08
C THR A 310 28.81 22.70 -5.48
N LYS A 311 28.61 22.25 -6.72
CA LYS A 311 29.16 20.97 -7.24
C LYS A 311 30.65 20.77 -6.94
N ALA A 312 31.43 21.86 -6.98
CA ALA A 312 32.86 21.83 -6.69
C ALA A 312 33.19 21.44 -5.24
N ASN A 313 32.41 21.89 -4.25
CA ASN A 313 32.68 21.61 -2.83
C ASN A 313 32.41 20.15 -2.48
N PHE A 314 31.32 19.58 -3.00
CA PHE A 314 30.96 18.19 -2.70
C PHE A 314 31.90 17.20 -3.40
N SER A 315 32.26 17.43 -4.67
CA SER A 315 33.22 16.57 -5.37
C SER A 315 34.62 16.60 -4.73
N GLN A 316 35.08 17.76 -4.25
CA GLN A 316 36.34 17.84 -3.49
C GLN A 316 36.28 17.03 -2.19
N PHE A 317 35.13 17.04 -1.50
CA PHE A 317 34.95 16.21 -0.30
C PHE A 317 34.97 14.71 -0.62
N GLN A 318 34.35 14.28 -1.74
CA GLN A 318 34.40 12.88 -2.18
C GLN A 318 35.84 12.41 -2.47
N GLU A 319 36.62 13.22 -3.20
CA GLU A 319 38.03 12.94 -3.47
C GLU A 319 38.86 12.89 -2.18
N TRP A 320 38.61 13.81 -1.25
CA TRP A 320 39.29 13.84 0.05
C TRP A 320 38.96 12.60 0.87
N LEU A 321 37.69 12.16 0.91
CA LEU A 321 37.28 10.98 1.67
C LEU A 321 37.87 9.69 1.11
N GLU A 322 37.95 9.55 -0.23
CA GLU A 322 38.59 8.38 -0.86
C GLU A 322 40.10 8.31 -0.55
N ALA A 323 40.76 9.48 -0.42
CA ALA A 323 42.14 9.58 0.00
C ALA A 323 42.36 9.35 1.50
N HIS A 324 41.32 9.48 2.34
CA HIS A 324 41.37 9.38 3.81
C HIS A 324 40.28 8.44 4.33
N LYS A 325 40.29 7.17 3.91
CA LYS A 325 39.20 6.21 4.22
C LYS A 325 39.37 5.39 5.49
N GLU A 326 40.45 5.60 6.24
CA GLU A 326 40.75 4.82 7.45
C GLU A 326 40.08 5.43 8.69
N TYR A 327 38.75 5.40 8.70
CA TYR A 327 37.95 5.83 9.86
C TYR A 327 36.98 4.74 10.28
N GLU A 328 36.99 4.40 11.56
CA GLU A 328 36.04 3.44 12.15
C GLU A 328 34.69 4.10 12.47
N ALA A 329 34.68 5.42 12.67
CA ALA A 329 33.50 6.19 13.02
C ALA A 329 33.53 7.58 12.38
N ILE A 330 32.34 8.09 12.05
CA ILE A 330 32.11 9.45 11.57
C ILE A 330 31.26 10.18 12.60
N VAL A 331 31.63 11.43 12.89
CA VAL A 331 31.06 12.22 13.98
C VAL A 331 30.36 13.46 13.42
N ASP A 332 29.06 13.63 13.73
CA ASP A 332 28.34 14.88 13.46
C ASP A 332 28.65 15.91 14.55
N GLY A 333 29.73 16.67 14.34
CA GLY A 333 30.25 17.62 15.32
C GLY A 333 29.26 18.74 15.67
N ALA A 334 28.42 19.18 14.73
CA ALA A 334 27.43 20.23 14.99
C ALA A 334 26.35 19.72 15.96
N ASN A 335 25.86 18.50 15.77
CA ASN A 335 24.88 17.89 16.65
C ASN A 335 25.42 17.75 18.09
N ILE A 336 26.66 17.25 18.21
CA ILE A 336 27.30 17.04 19.52
C ILE A 336 27.52 18.35 20.25
N ALA A 337 28.06 19.36 19.58
CA ALA A 337 28.37 20.64 20.19
C ALA A 337 27.13 21.45 20.59
N LEU A 338 25.98 21.16 19.99
CA LEU A 338 24.69 21.79 20.29
C LEU A 338 23.78 20.93 21.17
N TYR A 339 24.21 19.73 21.55
CA TYR A 339 23.41 18.83 22.38
C TYR A 339 23.18 19.42 23.76
N GLN A 340 21.90 19.58 24.12
CA GLN A 340 21.42 20.25 25.34
C GLN A 340 21.89 21.72 25.46
N GLN A 341 22.09 22.43 24.36
CA GLN A 341 22.45 23.85 24.35
C GLN A 341 21.29 24.78 23.95
N ASN A 342 20.05 24.27 23.90
CA ASN A 342 18.83 25.01 23.47
C ASN A 342 18.28 25.97 24.55
N PHE A 343 19.11 26.85 25.10
CA PHE A 343 18.71 27.89 26.05
C PHE A 343 18.91 29.29 25.43
N ALA A 344 18.37 30.35 26.07
CA ALA A 344 18.43 31.72 25.54
C ALA A 344 19.86 32.25 25.30
N GLU A 345 20.87 31.65 25.93
CA GLU A 345 22.30 31.93 25.72
C GLU A 345 23.05 30.80 25.00
N GLY A 346 22.35 29.96 24.22
CA GLY A 346 22.87 28.71 23.65
C GLY A 346 24.31 28.81 23.12
N GLY A 347 25.19 27.97 23.67
CA GLY A 347 26.62 27.97 23.41
C GLY A 347 27.08 26.76 22.62
N PHE A 348 28.14 26.91 21.82
CA PHE A 348 28.81 25.80 21.15
C PHE A 348 29.81 25.15 22.12
N SER A 349 29.60 23.88 22.48
CA SER A 349 30.46 23.19 23.45
C SER A 349 31.57 22.36 22.79
N LEU A 350 32.77 22.94 22.72
CA LEU A 350 33.97 22.22 22.31
C LEU A 350 34.35 21.09 23.28
N VAL A 351 34.00 21.24 24.56
CA VAL A 351 34.25 20.22 25.58
C VAL A 351 33.47 18.94 25.24
N GLN A 352 32.18 19.05 24.89
CA GLN A 352 31.36 17.89 24.48
C GLN A 352 31.94 17.16 23.27
N SER A 353 32.44 17.90 22.29
CA SER A 353 33.09 17.32 21.11
C SER A 353 34.39 16.58 21.46
N SER A 354 35.16 17.10 22.41
CA SER A 354 36.40 16.47 22.87
C SER A 354 36.19 15.17 23.65
N TRP A 355 35.07 15.01 24.36
CA TRP A 355 34.76 13.77 25.10
C TRP A 355 34.43 12.60 24.19
N MET A 356 33.98 12.85 22.95
CA MET A 356 33.66 11.81 21.96
C MET A 356 34.85 11.38 21.10
N LEU A 357 35.96 12.13 21.15
CA LEU A 357 37.18 11.87 20.37
C LEU A 357 38.26 11.12 21.17
N LEU A 358 37.98 10.75 22.43
CA LEU A 358 38.84 9.98 23.34
C LEU A 358 38.36 8.54 23.44
#